data_AF-A0A2V6FQZ9-F1
#
_entry.id   AF-A0A2V6FQZ9-F1
#
_cell.length_a   1.000
_cell.length_b   1.000
_cell.length_c   1.000
_cell.angle_alpha   90.00
_cell.angle_beta   90.00
_cell.angle_gamma   90.00
#
_symmetry.space_group_name_H-M   'P 1'
#
loop_
_entity.id
_entity.type
_entity.pdbx_description
1 polymer ?
#
loop_
_entity_poly.entity_id
_entity_poly.type
_entity_poly.pdbx_seq_one_letter_code
_entity_poly.pdbx_strand_id
1 'polypeptide(L)' 'MDIYVYMQGQRRGPYEKTQLEEMWNRGQLPKDTLYWHDGMSKWAVISDLFANTRMTPPLPIDPGNAESMTFPAAS' A
#
# COMPACT_ATOMS: atom_id res chain seq x y z
N MET A 1 0.43 -6.68 -12.70
CA MET A 1 -0.03 -6.70 -11.30
C MET A 1 -0.52 -5.31 -10.97
N ASP A 2 -1.82 -5.17 -10.76
CA ASP A 2 -2.46 -3.89 -10.48
C ASP A 2 -2.21 -3.48 -9.03
N ILE A 3 -1.46 -2.40 -8.85
CA ILE A 3 -1.10 -1.87 -7.54
C ILE A 3 -1.85 -0.56 -7.33
N TYR A 4 -2.58 -0.49 -6.23
CA TYR A 4 -3.28 0.70 -5.78
C TYR A 4 -2.50 1.33 -4.65
N VAL A 5 -2.51 2.65 -4.60
CA VAL A 5 -1.85 3.44 -3.55
C VAL A 5 -2.84 4.37 -2.90
N TYR A 6 -2.74 4.56 -1.59
CA TYR A 6 -3.59 5.46 -0.84
C TYR A 6 -2.81 6.71 -0.45
N MET A 7 -3.16 7.83 -1.08
CA MET A 7 -2.49 9.11 -0.88
C MET A 7 -3.54 10.20 -0.67
N GLN A 8 -3.30 11.09 0.30
CA GLN A 8 -4.16 12.25 0.55
C GLN A 8 -5.65 11.89 0.76
N GLY A 9 -5.94 10.75 1.37
CA GLY A 9 -7.31 10.29 1.60
C GLY A 9 -8.01 9.70 0.38
N GLN A 10 -7.29 9.50 -0.74
CA GLN A 10 -7.84 8.91 -1.95
C GLN A 10 -6.99 7.72 -2.42
N ARG A 11 -7.68 6.66 -2.84
CA ARG A 11 -7.06 5.54 -3.54
C ARG A 11 -6.80 5.94 -4.99
N ARG A 12 -5.54 5.87 -5.42
CA ARG A 12 -5.12 6.08 -6.80
C ARG A 12 -4.57 4.79 -7.40
N GLY A 13 -4.79 4.61 -8.70
CA GLY A 13 -4.36 3.43 -9.45
C GLY A 13 -5.42 3.00 -10.47
N PRO A 14 -5.24 1.83 -11.10
CA PRO A 14 -4.13 0.90 -10.89
C PRO A 14 -2.80 1.41 -11.46
N TYR A 15 -1.72 1.21 -10.72
CA TYR A 15 -0.35 1.46 -11.14
C TYR A 15 0.41 0.15 -11.27
N GLU A 16 1.42 0.13 -12.12
CA GLU A 16 2.37 -0.97 -12.19
C GLU A 16 3.55 -0.74 -11.26
N LYS A 17 4.24 -1.81 -10.86
CA LYS A 17 5.45 -1.72 -10.01
C LYS A 17 6.48 -0.76 -10.61
N THR A 18 6.69 -0.82 -11.93
CA THR A 18 7.64 0.04 -12.65
C THR A 18 7.23 1.51 -12.59
N GLN A 19 5.94 1.83 -12.75
CA GLN A 19 5.44 3.20 -12.57
C GLN A 19 5.64 3.70 -11.14
N LEU A 20 5.34 2.86 -10.14
CA LEU A 20 5.56 3.21 -8.74
C LEU A 20 7.04 3.41 -8.42
N GLU A 21 7.92 2.60 -9.01
CA GLU A 21 9.37 2.72 -8.89
C GLU A 21 9.86 4.05 -9.49
N GLU A 22 9.38 4.43 -10.67
CA GLU A 22 9.70 5.73 -11.25
C GLU A 22 9.19 6.89 -10.38
N MET A 23 7.96 6.80 -9.88
CA MET A 23 7.40 7.82 -8.98
C MET A 23 8.18 7.92 -7.67
N TRP A 24 8.60 6.78 -7.12
CA TRP A 24 9.45 6.67 -5.94
C TRP A 24 10.82 7.32 -6.17
N ASN A 25 11.50 6.98 -7.26
CA ASN A 25 12.79 7.56 -7.64
C ASN A 25 12.72 9.07 -7.88
N ARG A 26 11.58 9.55 -8.40
CA ARG A 26 11.31 10.99 -8.57
C ARG A 26 10.96 11.70 -7.26
N GLY A 27 10.82 10.99 -6.14
CA GLY A 27 10.41 11.55 -4.86
C GLY A 27 8.95 12.00 -4.81
N GLN A 28 8.13 11.57 -5.78
CA GLN A 28 6.70 11.90 -5.85
C GLN A 28 5.85 11.01 -4.93
N LEU A 29 6.46 9.98 -4.36
CA LEU A 29 5.76 8.94 -3.63
C LEU A 29 6.32 8.87 -2.21
N PRO A 30 5.54 9.31 -1.19
CA PRO A 30 5.99 9.30 0.19
C PRO A 30 6.25 7.88 0.68
N LYS A 31 7.28 7.71 1.51
CA LYS A 31 7.66 6.44 2.13
C LYS A 31 6.56 5.79 2.99
N ASP A 32 5.72 6.61 3.60
CA ASP A 32 4.55 6.18 4.39
C ASP A 32 3.30 5.90 3.55
N THR A 33 3.39 5.98 2.21
CA THR A 33 2.25 5.69 1.33
C THR A 33 1.83 4.25 1.48
N LEU A 34 0.54 4.02 1.71
CA LEU A 34 0.00 2.66 1.73
C LEU A 34 -0.22 2.18 0.30
N TYR A 35 0.21 0.97 -0.02
CA TYR A 35 -0.05 0.27 -1.27
C TYR A 35 -0.80 -1.04 -1.01
N TRP A 36 -1.56 -1.47 -2.00
CA TRP A 36 -2.27 -2.75 -2.01
C TRP A 36 -2.29 -3.28 -3.44
N HIS A 37 -2.22 -4.59 -3.59
CA HIS A 37 -2.34 -5.23 -4.89
C HIS A 37 -3.19 -6.48 -4.79
N ASP A 38 -3.63 -6.97 -5.94
CA ASP A 38 -4.31 -8.27 -6.02
C ASP A 38 -3.44 -9.37 -5.40
N GLY A 39 -3.99 -10.08 -4.41
CA GLY A 39 -3.28 -11.07 -3.58
C GLY A 39 -2.83 -10.59 -2.20
N MET A 40 -2.95 -9.30 -1.88
CA MET A 40 -2.62 -8.78 -0.55
C MET A 40 -3.85 -8.78 0.38
N SER A 41 -3.73 -9.33 1.59
CA SER A 41 -4.85 -9.33 2.56
C SER A 41 -5.07 -7.97 3.24
N LYS A 42 -4.06 -7.09 3.22
CA LYS A 42 -4.09 -5.75 3.84
C LYS A 42 -3.23 -4.77 3.05
N TRP A 43 -3.46 -3.47 3.24
CA TRP A 43 -2.55 -2.44 2.75
C TRP A 43 -1.22 -2.51 3.50
N ALA A 44 -0.11 -2.37 2.78
CA ALA A 44 1.24 -2.30 3.34
C ALA A 44 1.88 -0.95 2.97
N VAL A 45 2.96 -0.55 3.64
CA VAL A 45 3.68 0.69 3.27
C VAL A 45 4.55 0.46 2.05
N ILE A 46 4.56 1.40 1.10
CA ILE A 46 5.27 1.23 -0.16
C ILE A 46 6.80 1.18 0.03
N SER A 47 7.29 1.73 1.13
CA SER A 47 8.67 1.50 1.55
C SER A 47 8.99 0.03 1.68
N ASP A 48 8.06 -0.81 2.15
CA ASP A 48 8.24 -2.25 2.25
C ASP A 48 8.37 -2.89 0.85
N LEU A 49 7.56 -2.44 -0.12
CA LEU A 49 7.63 -2.88 -1.52
C LEU A 49 9.04 -2.68 -2.12
N PHE A 50 9.69 -1.57 -1.79
CA PHE A 50 11.03 -1.23 -2.27
C PHE A 50 12.16 -1.68 -1.33
N ALA A 51 11.90 -1.83 -0.03
CA ALA A 51 12.87 -2.30 0.97
C ALA A 51 13.05 -3.82 0.93
N ASN A 52 12.00 -4.58 0.58
CA ASN A 52 11.99 -6.04 0.58
C ASN A 52 12.83 -6.67 -0.55
N THR A 53 13.62 -5.88 -1.29
CA THR A 53 14.75 -6.43 -2.07
C THR A 53 15.86 -7.00 -1.17
N ARG A 54 15.76 -6.82 0.16
CA ARG A 54 16.65 -7.42 1.16
C ARG A 54 15.85 -8.05 2.31
N MET A 55 15.28 -9.23 2.08
CA MET A 55 14.96 -10.26 3.07
C MET A 55 14.26 -9.83 4.38
N THR A 56 12.93 -10.00 4.51
CA THR A 56 12.31 -10.80 5.60
C THR A 56 10.78 -10.95 5.38
N PRO A 57 10.15 -12.08 5.76
CA PRO A 57 8.69 -12.25 5.65
C PRO A 57 7.98 -11.38 6.70
N PRO A 58 6.85 -10.72 6.37
CA PRO A 58 6.12 -9.90 7.32
C PRO A 58 5.39 -10.78 8.34
N LEU A 59 5.49 -10.38 9.62
CA LEU A 59 4.93 -11.04 10.80
C LEU A 59 3.40 -11.23 10.72
N PRO A 60 2.85 -12.20 11.48
CA PRO A 60 1.44 -12.57 11.42
C PRO A 60 0.53 -11.40 11.77
N ILE A 61 -0.51 -11.26 10.96
CA ILE A 61 -1.60 -10.30 11.11
C ILE A 61 -2.41 -10.72 12.34
N ASP A 62 -2.34 -9.96 13.43
CA ASP A 62 -3.35 -10.05 14.49
C ASP A 62 -4.70 -9.57 13.91
N PRO A 63 -5.77 -10.39 13.91
CA PRO A 63 -7.07 -10.01 13.34
C PRO A 63 -7.91 -9.12 14.28
N GLY A 64 -7.40 -8.69 15.44
CA GLY A 64 -8.18 -8.02 16.49
C GLY A 64 -8.42 -6.52 16.32
N ASN A 65 -7.86 -5.86 15.31
CA ASN A 65 -7.93 -4.39 15.20
C ASN A 65 -8.45 -3.85 13.85
N ALA A 66 -8.98 -4.70 12.97
CA ALA A 66 -9.53 -4.30 11.67
C ALA A 66 -11.04 -3.95 11.69
N GLU A 67 -11.71 -4.03 12.84
CA GLU A 67 -13.16 -3.78 12.94
C GLU A 67 -13.53 -2.32 13.31
N SER A 68 -12.56 -1.44 13.57
CA SER A 68 -12.86 -0.11 14.14
C SER A 68 -12.61 1.10 13.23
N MET A 69 -12.46 0.91 11.93
CA MET A 69 -12.48 2.01 10.94
C MET A 69 -13.44 1.70 9.79
N THR A 70 -14.70 1.46 10.15
CA THR A 70 -15.83 1.68 9.24
C THR A 70 -15.90 3.18 8.94
N PHE A 71 -15.55 3.58 7.72
CA PHE A 71 -15.85 4.91 7.22
C PHE A 71 -17.30 4.88 6.69
N PRO A 72 -18.12 5.89 6.99
CA PRO A 72 -19.56 5.82 6.80
C PRO A 72 -19.91 5.76 5.31
N ALA A 73 -20.86 4.88 4.96
CA ALA A 73 -21.55 4.93 3.69
C ALA A 73 -22.37 6.22 3.62
N ALA A 74 -22.13 7.05 2.61
CA ALA A 74 -22.99 8.19 2.30
C ALA A 74 -24.41 7.68 1.98
N SER A 75 -25.40 8.34 2.60
CA SER A 75 -26.84 7.99 2.61
C SER A 75 -27.53 8.15 1.27
#